data_AF-A0A0C9Z4N5-F1
#
_entry.id   AF-A0A0C9Z4N5-F1
#
_cell.length_a   1.000
_cell.length_b   1.000
_cell.length_c   1.000
_cell.angle_alpha   90.00
_cell.angle_beta   90.00
_cell.angle_gamma   90.00
#
_symmetry.space_group_name_H-M   'P 1'
#
loop_
_entity.id
_entity.type
_entity.pdbx_description
1 polymer ?
#
loop_
_entity_poly.entity_id
_entity_poly.type
_entity_poly.pdbx_seq_one_letter_code
_entity_poly.pdbx_strand_id
1 'polypeptide(L)'
;NEAITMHRAALELRPVENDEWDRSWSLNELAVRLSHRYDQEWSVNDLEEAVTLGREALELRPPGHPDRALSLQNLACDLKKRFALKAVMRDLEESIELLRQVLELCPTGYSDQPSTFHRLALCLSERHDQLG
;
A
#
# COMPACT_ATOMS: atom_id res chain seq x y z
N ASN A 1 -5.55 0.17 18.87
CA ASN A 1 -7.02 0.22 18.79
C ASN A 1 -7.57 -1.18 18.56
N GLU A 2 -8.74 -1.54 19.09
CA GLU A 2 -9.32 -2.90 19.12
C GLU A 2 -9.38 -3.57 17.74
N ALA A 3 -9.67 -2.80 16.68
CA ALA A 3 -9.69 -3.29 15.31
C ALA A 3 -8.35 -3.91 14.83
N ILE A 4 -7.21 -3.33 15.22
CA ILE A 4 -5.88 -3.85 14.86
C ILE A 4 -5.63 -5.19 15.56
N THR A 5 -6.00 -5.30 16.83
CA THR A 5 -5.89 -6.54 17.60
C THR A 5 -6.73 -7.65 17.01
N MET A 6 -7.95 -7.35 16.56
CA MET A 6 -8.85 -8.32 15.94
C MET A 6 -8.35 -8.80 14.57
N HIS A 7 -7.81 -7.90 13.75
CA HIS A 7 -7.19 -8.31 12.48
C HIS A 7 -5.94 -9.16 12.68
N ARG A 8 -5.09 -8.87 13.69
CA ARG A 8 -3.93 -9.71 14.03
C ARG A 8 -4.34 -11.09 14.51
N ALA A 9 -5.32 -11.18 15.42
CA ALA A 9 -5.84 -12.47 15.89
C ALA A 9 -6.45 -13.31 14.76
N ALA A 10 -7.15 -12.67 13.82
CA ALA A 10 -7.70 -13.35 12.64
C ALA A 10 -6.61 -13.93 11.72
N LEU A 11 -5.43 -13.29 11.64
CA LEU A 11 -4.28 -13.77 10.86
C LEU A 11 -3.55 -14.95 11.53
N GLU A 12 -3.46 -14.97 12.86
CA GLU A 12 -2.85 -16.06 13.63
C GLU A 12 -3.71 -17.33 13.64
N LEU A 13 -5.04 -17.19 13.60
CA LEU A 13 -5.98 -18.30 13.71
C LEU A 13 -6.32 -18.98 12.38
N ARG A 14 -5.89 -18.45 11.23
CA ARG A 14 -6.23 -18.99 9.91
C ARG A 14 -5.05 -19.67 9.22
N PRO A 15 -5.11 -21.00 8.98
CA PRO A 15 -4.14 -21.67 8.12
C PRO A 15 -4.26 -21.14 6.68
N VAL A 16 -3.11 -20.94 6.03
CA VAL A 16 -2.94 -20.30 4.71
C VAL A 16 -3.67 -21.05 3.59
N GLU A 17 -3.99 -22.33 3.79
CA GLU A 17 -4.26 -23.28 2.71
C GLU A 17 -5.68 -23.23 2.11
N ASN A 18 -6.66 -22.53 2.71
CA ASN A 18 -8.06 -22.63 2.28
C ASN A 18 -8.77 -21.34 1.83
N ASP A 19 -8.24 -20.14 2.07
CA ASP A 19 -8.87 -18.88 1.62
C ASP A 19 -7.85 -17.73 1.45
N GLU A 20 -7.00 -17.81 0.43
CA GLU A 20 -6.01 -16.78 0.09
C GLU A 20 -6.66 -15.40 -0.20
N TRP A 21 -7.89 -15.40 -0.73
CA TRP A 21 -8.68 -14.20 -0.99
C TRP A 21 -8.95 -13.41 0.30
N ASP A 22 -9.53 -14.06 1.31
CA ASP A 22 -9.87 -13.45 2.59
C ASP A 22 -8.62 -13.04 3.38
N ARG A 23 -7.52 -13.77 3.21
CA ARG A 23 -6.23 -13.41 3.80
C ARG A 23 -5.68 -12.12 3.18
N SER A 24 -5.65 -12.02 1.85
CA SER A 24 -5.16 -10.82 1.15
C SER A 24 -5.97 -9.58 1.54
N TRP A 25 -7.29 -9.73 1.70
CA TRP A 25 -8.18 -8.67 2.14
C TRP A 25 -7.89 -8.24 3.57
N SER A 26 -7.79 -9.20 4.49
CA SER A 26 -7.52 -8.92 5.91
C SER A 26 -6.18 -8.21 6.12
N LEU A 27 -5.14 -8.62 5.38
CA LEU A 27 -3.82 -7.98 5.40
C LEU A 27 -3.89 -6.54 4.89
N ASN A 28 -4.56 -6.31 3.75
CA ASN A 28 -4.72 -4.97 3.19
C ASN A 28 -5.50 -4.04 4.15
N GLU A 29 -6.59 -4.52 4.75
CA GLU A 29 -7.37 -3.74 5.71
C GLU A 29 -6.57 -3.38 6.96
N LEU A 30 -5.77 -4.32 7.48
CA LEU A 30 -4.89 -4.05 8.60
C LEU A 30 -3.83 -3.00 8.23
N ALA A 31 -3.22 -3.12 7.05
CA ALA A 31 -2.26 -2.14 6.55
C ALA A 31 -2.87 -0.73 6.48
N VAL A 32 -4.07 -0.59 5.91
CA VAL A 32 -4.78 0.70 5.82
C VAL A 32 -5.06 1.28 7.20
N ARG A 33 -5.51 0.47 8.16
CA ARG A 33 -5.77 0.94 9.54
C ARG A 33 -4.50 1.40 10.24
N LEU A 34 -3.39 0.71 10.04
CA LEU A 34 -2.09 1.09 10.60
C LEU A 34 -1.57 2.37 9.96
N SER A 35 -1.69 2.50 8.64
CA SER A 35 -1.34 3.72 7.91
C SER A 35 -2.16 4.93 8.39
N HIS A 36 -3.47 4.77 8.60
CA HIS A 36 -4.31 5.82 9.17
C HIS A 36 -3.91 6.16 10.61
N ARG A 37 -3.57 5.16 11.44
CA ARG A 37 -3.08 5.43 12.80
C ARG A 37 -1.74 6.17 12.78
N TYR A 38 -0.85 5.86 11.85
CA TYR A 38 0.36 6.64 11.63
C TYR A 38 0.02 8.11 11.31
N ASP A 39 -0.97 8.39 10.45
CA ASP A 39 -1.34 9.77 10.11
C ASP A 39 -1.87 10.56 11.34
N GLN A 40 -2.48 9.88 12.31
CA GLN A 40 -3.02 10.51 13.53
C GLN A 40 -1.99 10.61 14.66
N GLU A 41 -1.19 9.57 14.85
CA GLU A 41 -0.35 9.38 16.03
C GLU A 41 1.15 9.45 15.72
N TRP A 42 1.55 9.60 14.45
CA TRP A 42 2.93 9.59 13.97
C TRP A 42 3.73 8.35 14.37
N SER A 43 3.03 7.23 14.56
CA SER A 43 3.61 5.95 14.97
C SER A 43 4.40 5.29 13.83
N VAL A 44 5.72 5.51 13.80
CA VAL A 44 6.62 4.99 12.75
C VAL A 44 6.53 3.46 12.61
N ASN A 45 6.39 2.75 13.74
CA ASN A 45 6.25 1.29 13.74
C ASN A 45 5.00 0.84 12.98
N ASP A 46 3.89 1.58 13.10
CA ASP A 46 2.66 1.25 12.39
C ASP A 46 2.82 1.45 10.88
N LEU A 47 3.55 2.48 10.46
CA LEU A 47 3.85 2.66 9.05
C LEU A 47 4.76 1.54 8.51
N GLU A 48 5.75 1.10 9.27
CA GLU A 48 6.62 -0.02 8.87
C GLU A 48 5.84 -1.33 8.71
N GLU A 49 4.93 -1.60 9.65
CA GLU A 49 4.05 -2.76 9.61
C GLU A 49 3.05 -2.64 8.46
N ALA A 50 2.46 -1.46 8.22
CA ALA A 50 1.56 -1.22 7.09
C ALA A 50 2.22 -1.53 5.75
N VAL A 51 3.46 -1.07 5.55
CA VAL A 51 4.21 -1.39 4.31
C VAL A 51 4.47 -2.89 4.20
N THR A 52 4.80 -3.57 5.31
CA THR A 52 5.06 -5.03 5.31
C THR A 52 3.80 -5.80 4.92
N LEU A 53 2.68 -5.52 5.58
CA LEU A 53 1.40 -6.17 5.32
C LEU A 53 0.84 -5.83 3.92
N GLY A 54 1.08 -4.61 3.43
CA GLY A 54 0.71 -4.20 2.08
C GLY A 54 1.46 -5.00 1.00
N ARG A 55 2.73 -5.36 1.23
CA ARG A 55 3.48 -6.26 0.33
C ARG A 55 2.92 -7.68 0.36
N GLU A 56 2.68 -8.24 1.53
CA GLU A 56 2.09 -9.59 1.67
C GLU A 56 0.71 -9.66 1.00
N ALA A 57 -0.15 -8.64 1.20
CA ALA A 57 -1.45 -8.58 0.55
C ALA A 57 -1.34 -8.53 -0.98
N LEU A 58 -0.34 -7.82 -1.51
CA LEU A 58 -0.10 -7.71 -2.95
C LEU A 58 0.43 -9.02 -3.56
N GLU A 59 1.27 -9.76 -2.82
CA GLU A 59 1.75 -11.09 -3.23
C GLU A 59 0.62 -12.09 -3.40
N LEU A 60 -0.40 -12.02 -2.53
CA LEU A 60 -1.60 -12.87 -2.59
C LEU A 60 -2.63 -12.42 -3.65
N ARG A 61 -2.40 -11.30 -4.35
CA ARG A 61 -3.31 -10.75 -5.37
C ARG A 61 -2.65 -10.79 -6.74
N PRO A 62 -2.63 -11.93 -7.46
CA PRO A 62 -1.94 -12.06 -8.74
C PRO A 62 -2.49 -11.10 -9.82
N PRO A 63 -1.77 -10.89 -10.94
CA PRO A 63 -2.27 -10.11 -12.07
C PRO A 63 -3.67 -10.58 -12.50
N GLY A 64 -4.61 -9.64 -12.66
CA GLY A 64 -6.02 -9.91 -12.96
C GLY A 64 -6.94 -10.03 -11.75
N HIS A 65 -6.41 -10.10 -10.52
CA HIS A 65 -7.22 -10.01 -9.31
C HIS A 65 -7.89 -8.63 -9.21
N PRO A 66 -9.21 -8.54 -8.95
CA PRO A 66 -9.94 -7.27 -9.01
C PRO A 66 -9.45 -6.24 -8.00
N ASP A 67 -9.06 -6.67 -6.79
CA ASP A 67 -8.53 -5.76 -5.77
C ASP A 67 -7.01 -5.49 -5.87
N ARG A 68 -6.32 -5.97 -6.90
CA ARG A 68 -4.86 -5.76 -7.04
C ARG A 68 -4.53 -4.27 -7.17
N ALA A 69 -5.30 -3.53 -7.96
CA ALA A 69 -5.10 -2.10 -8.16
C ALA A 69 -5.20 -1.31 -6.84
N LEU A 70 -6.14 -1.68 -5.97
CA LEU A 70 -6.31 -1.08 -4.65
C LEU A 70 -5.09 -1.35 -3.75
N SER A 71 -4.60 -2.58 -3.70
CA SER A 71 -3.38 -2.91 -2.93
C SER A 71 -2.15 -2.15 -3.42
N LEU A 72 -1.96 -2.08 -4.74
CA LEU A 72 -0.86 -1.33 -5.35
C LEU A 72 -0.90 0.14 -4.91
N GLN A 73 -2.08 0.76 -4.97
CA GLN A 73 -2.25 2.16 -4.60
C GLN A 73 -2.00 2.41 -3.11
N ASN A 74 -2.54 1.56 -2.23
CA ASN A 74 -2.33 1.68 -0.78
C ASN A 74 -0.86 1.53 -0.41
N LEU A 75 -0.20 0.49 -0.92
CA LEU A 75 1.23 0.27 -0.69
C LEU A 75 2.09 1.43 -1.22
N ALA A 76 1.76 1.96 -2.41
CA ALA A 76 2.45 3.11 -2.97
C ALA A 76 2.35 4.36 -2.07
N CYS A 77 1.19 4.56 -1.43
CA CYS A 77 0.99 5.66 -0.48
C CYS A 77 1.82 5.46 0.79
N ASP A 78 1.87 4.25 1.34
CA ASP A 78 2.63 3.96 2.55
C ASP A 78 4.14 4.07 2.31
N LEU A 79 4.63 3.64 1.14
CA LEU A 79 6.01 3.82 0.70
C LEU A 79 6.37 5.30 0.55
N LYS A 80 5.46 6.11 0.01
CA LYS A 80 5.63 7.56 -0.10
C LYS A 80 5.76 8.23 1.27
N LYS A 81 4.90 7.85 2.22
CA LYS A 81 5.00 8.31 3.62
C LYS A 81 6.32 7.89 4.26
N ARG A 82 6.76 6.64 4.02
CA ARG A 82 8.01 6.11 4.57
C ARG A 82 9.24 6.81 3.97
N PHE A 83 9.20 7.14 2.68
CA PHE A 83 10.19 7.98 2.03
C PHE A 83 10.26 9.36 2.70
N ALA A 84 9.13 10.03 2.93
CA ALA A 84 9.11 11.34 3.58
C ALA A 84 9.74 11.33 4.99
N LEU A 85 9.68 10.19 5.70
CA LEU A 85 10.32 10.03 7.01
C LEU A 85 11.82 9.70 6.93
N LYS A 86 12.22 8.84 6.00
CA LYS A 86 13.55 8.21 6.02
C LYS A 86 14.46 8.63 4.87
N ALA A 87 13.95 9.37 3.89
CA ALA A 87 14.63 9.74 2.65
C ALA A 87 15.25 8.55 1.90
N VAL A 88 14.65 7.36 2.02
CA VAL A 88 15.13 6.14 1.36
C VAL A 88 14.64 6.12 -0.08
N MET A 89 15.51 6.48 -1.03
CA MET A 89 15.16 6.58 -2.46
C MET A 89 14.45 5.35 -3.02
N ARG A 90 14.83 4.15 -2.57
CA ARG A 90 14.18 2.90 -2.99
C ARG A 90 12.67 2.90 -2.72
N ASP A 91 12.21 3.51 -1.63
CA ASP A 91 10.78 3.58 -1.31
C ASP A 91 10.03 4.51 -2.29
N LEU A 92 10.66 5.61 -2.69
CA LEU A 92 10.11 6.52 -3.69
C LEU A 92 10.05 5.87 -5.08
N GLU A 93 11.10 5.15 -5.46
CA GLU A 93 11.15 4.42 -6.72
C GLU A 93 10.11 3.30 -6.78
N GLU A 94 9.97 2.52 -5.71
CA GLU A 94 8.93 1.49 -5.58
C GLU A 94 7.54 2.12 -5.66
N SER A 95 7.27 3.23 -4.95
CA SER A 95 5.99 3.95 -5.03
C SER A 95 5.64 4.39 -6.47
N ILE A 96 6.62 4.91 -7.22
CA ILE A 96 6.44 5.31 -8.63
C ILE A 96 6.07 4.11 -9.51
N GLU A 97 6.76 2.99 -9.32
CA GLU A 97 6.55 1.78 -10.09
C GLU A 97 5.15 1.19 -9.85
N LEU A 98 4.72 1.12 -8.59
CA LEU A 98 3.38 0.65 -8.24
C LEU A 98 2.29 1.56 -8.82
N LEU A 99 2.46 2.89 -8.78
CA LEU A 99 1.49 3.83 -9.38
C LEU A 99 1.39 3.69 -10.90
N ARG A 100 2.49 3.35 -11.59
CA ARG A 100 2.45 3.04 -13.02
C ARG A 100 1.67 1.76 -13.30
N GLN A 101 1.88 0.71 -12.51
CA GLN A 101 1.11 -0.53 -12.62
C GLN A 101 -0.39 -0.29 -12.40
N VAL A 102 -0.77 0.59 -11.46
CA VAL A 102 -2.20 0.97 -11.29
C VAL A 102 -2.77 1.56 -12.58
N LEU A 103 -2.02 2.43 -13.27
CA LEU A 103 -2.45 3.05 -14.53
C LEU A 103 -2.52 2.04 -15.69
N GLU A 104 -1.66 1.04 -15.70
CA GLU A 104 -1.70 -0.06 -16.69
C GLU A 104 -2.93 -0.97 -16.49
N LEU A 105 -3.32 -1.21 -15.24
CA LEU A 105 -4.47 -2.04 -14.88
C LEU A 105 -5.82 -1.34 -15.13
N CYS A 106 -5.84 -0.01 -15.26
CA CYS A 106 -7.06 0.80 -15.43
C CYS A 106 -7.01 1.62 -16.73
N PRO A 107 -7.29 1.01 -17.91
CA PRO A 107 -7.02 1.66 -19.19
C PRO A 107 -7.86 2.91 -19.46
N THR A 108 -9.07 3.04 -18.93
CA THR A 108 -9.91 4.25 -19.04
C THR A 108 -11.24 4.03 -18.29
N GLY A 109 -11.67 4.99 -17.45
CA GLY A 109 -13.02 5.02 -16.86
C GLY A 109 -13.14 4.61 -15.38
N TYR A 110 -12.03 4.27 -14.71
CA TYR A 110 -12.04 4.04 -13.26
C TYR A 110 -12.08 5.39 -12.52
N SER A 111 -12.98 5.55 -11.56
CA SER A 111 -13.26 6.83 -10.86
C SER A 111 -12.05 7.41 -10.12
N ASP A 112 -10.99 6.64 -9.93
CA ASP A 112 -9.82 7.01 -9.13
C ASP A 112 -8.52 7.21 -9.95
N GLN A 113 -8.63 7.23 -11.28
CA GLN A 113 -7.50 7.51 -12.17
C GLN A 113 -6.88 8.91 -11.95
N PRO A 114 -7.67 9.99 -11.75
CA PRO A 114 -7.11 11.32 -11.49
C PRO A 114 -6.24 11.40 -10.24
N SER A 115 -6.62 10.70 -9.16
CA SER A 115 -5.84 10.69 -7.91
C SER A 115 -4.50 9.97 -8.10
N THR A 116 -4.51 8.86 -8.85
CA THR A 116 -3.31 8.09 -9.18
C THR A 116 -2.32 8.92 -10.00
N PHE A 117 -2.80 9.64 -11.02
CA PHE A 117 -1.97 10.57 -11.79
C PHE A 117 -1.38 11.68 -10.93
N HIS A 118 -2.20 12.30 -10.08
CA HIS A 118 -1.73 13.35 -9.17
C HIS A 118 -0.62 12.83 -8.24
N ARG A 119 -0.81 11.65 -7.64
CA ARG A 119 0.20 11.02 -6.78
C ARG A 119 1.50 10.71 -7.54
N LEU A 120 1.38 10.18 -8.76
CA LEU A 120 2.54 9.89 -9.60
C LEU A 120 3.31 11.18 -9.93
N ALA A 121 2.62 12.26 -10.25
CA ALA A 121 3.24 13.56 -10.50
C ALA A 121 4.02 14.08 -9.27
N LEU A 122 3.43 13.96 -8.07
CA LEU A 122 4.12 14.33 -6.81
C LEU A 122 5.37 13.47 -6.58
N CYS A 123 5.30 12.15 -6.82
CA CYS A 123 6.47 11.28 -6.70
C CYS A 123 7.56 11.62 -7.71
N LEU A 124 7.20 11.93 -8.96
CA LEU A 124 8.16 12.32 -9.99
C LEU A 124 8.82 13.68 -9.68
N SER A 125 8.06 14.63 -9.13
CA SER A 125 8.59 15.93 -8.69
C SER A 125 9.61 15.76 -7.58
N GLU A 126 9.25 15.04 -6.51
CA GLU A 126 10.18 14.81 -5.41
C GLU A 126 11.43 14.04 -5.85
N ARG A 127 11.29 13.08 -6.78
CA ARG A 127 12.46 12.38 -7.34
C ARG A 127 13.39 13.34 -8.07
N HIS A 128 12.84 14.30 -8.81
CA HIS A 128 13.64 15.33 -9.47
C HIS A 128 14.36 16.21 -8.44
N ASP A 129 13.68 16.61 -7.37
CA ASP A 129 14.25 17.46 -6.31
C ASP A 129 15.36 16.77 -5.50
N GLN A 130 15.35 15.44 -5.39
CA GLN A 130 16.42 14.68 -4.72
C GLN A 130 17.64 14.40 -5.61
N LEU A 131 17.49 14.49 -6.93
CA LEU A 131 18.54 14.17 -7.91
C LEU A 131 19.15 15.41 -8.59
N GLY A 132 18.49 16.57 -8.46
CA GLY A 132 18.98 17.87 -8.94
C GLY A 132 19.82 18.59 -7.88
#